data_AF-A0A6J1R319-F1
#
_entry.id   AF-A0A6J1R319-F1
#
_cell.length_a   1.000
_cell.length_b   1.000
_cell.length_c   1.000
_cell.angle_alpha   90.00
_cell.angle_beta   90.00
_cell.angle_gamma   90.00
#
_symmetry.space_group_name_H-M   'P 1'
#
loop_
_entity.id
_entity.type
_entity.pdbx_description
1 polymer ?
#
loop_
_entity_poly.entity_id
_entity_poly.type
_entity_poly.pdbx_seq_one_letter_code
_entity_poly.pdbx_strand_id
1 'polypeptide(L)'
;MLLRLIIITNMPKIIKKKYTQENINAALKDIKNGMSLREATQKYNVPRSTFYCKSKNIYPVKCSKGSPTILTKEEDNERRITEWIIYCCDRGFPVSRNQLLDSVLSLVSNNKSGRHWYMKVSVDVIQNCASE
;
A
#
# COMPACT_ATOMS: atom_id res chain seq x y z
N MET A 1 -14.07 -25.86 -26.21
CA MET A 1 -13.03 -25.09 -25.48
C MET A 1 -12.96 -23.61 -25.85
N LEU A 2 -13.37 -23.18 -27.04
CA LEU A 2 -13.28 -21.77 -27.48
C LEU A 2 -14.29 -20.81 -26.81
N LEU A 3 -15.44 -21.31 -26.32
CA LEU A 3 -16.44 -20.49 -25.63
C LEU A 3 -15.98 -19.95 -24.27
N ARG A 4 -15.02 -20.59 -23.59
CA ARG A 4 -14.45 -20.09 -22.32
C ARG A 4 -13.55 -18.86 -22.50
N LEU A 5 -12.92 -18.70 -23.66
CA LEU A 5 -12.02 -17.57 -23.93
C LEU A 5 -12.80 -16.27 -24.19
N ILE A 6 -13.97 -16.36 -24.85
CA ILE A 6 -14.78 -15.22 -25.27
C ILE A 6 -15.41 -14.48 -24.07
N ILE A 7 -15.69 -15.18 -22.96
CA ILE A 7 -16.31 -14.58 -21.77
C ILE A 7 -15.33 -13.65 -21.04
N ILE A 8 -14.03 -13.96 -21.03
CA ILE A 8 -13.02 -13.17 -20.31
C ILE A 8 -12.73 -11.84 -21.03
N THR A 9 -12.82 -11.83 -22.37
CA THR A 9 -12.51 -10.64 -23.18
C THR A 9 -13.64 -9.61 -23.25
N ASN A 10 -14.87 -9.98 -22.86
CA ASN A 10 -16.07 -9.14 -22.95
C ASN A 10 -16.63 -8.71 -21.57
N MET A 11 -15.75 -8.49 -20.60
CA MET A 11 -16.14 -7.93 -19.30
C MET A 11 -16.15 -6.40 -19.36
N PRO A 12 -17.28 -5.72 -19.02
CA PRO A 12 -17.30 -4.26 -18.95
C PRO A 12 -16.30 -3.79 -17.89
N LYS A 13 -15.38 -2.92 -18.28
CA LYS A 13 -14.35 -2.37 -17.39
C LYS A 13 -15.04 -1.62 -16.25
N ILE A 14 -14.91 -2.12 -15.01
CA ILE A 14 -15.51 -1.50 -13.83
C ILE A 14 -14.92 -0.10 -13.63
N ILE A 15 -15.70 0.93 -13.96
CA ILE A 15 -15.32 2.33 -13.75
C ILE A 15 -15.44 2.62 -12.26
N LYS A 16 -14.30 2.66 -11.56
CA LYS A 16 -14.27 3.04 -10.14
C LYS A 16 -14.61 4.52 -10.01
N LYS A 17 -15.69 4.87 -9.29
CA LYS A 17 -16.00 6.27 -8.96
C LYS A 17 -14.81 6.88 -8.22
N LYS A 18 -14.21 7.91 -8.80
CA LYS A 18 -13.18 8.73 -8.16
C LYS A 18 -13.89 9.84 -7.40
N TYR A 19 -13.66 9.92 -6.09
CA TYR A 19 -14.06 11.04 -5.25
C TYR A 19 -12.83 11.59 -4.54
N THR A 20 -12.80 12.90 -4.32
CA THR A 20 -11.66 13.60 -3.72
C THR A 20 -11.73 13.55 -2.20
N GLN A 21 -10.58 13.70 -1.55
CA GLN A 21 -10.52 13.77 -0.08
C GLN A 21 -11.22 15.03 0.45
N GLU A 22 -11.18 16.13 -0.31
CA GLU A 22 -11.88 17.37 0.00
C GLU A 22 -13.41 17.14 0.10
N ASN A 23 -14.00 16.43 -0.86
CA ASN A 23 -15.42 16.10 -0.83
C ASN A 23 -15.79 15.26 0.39
N ILE A 24 -14.93 14.32 0.79
CA ILE A 24 -15.15 13.53 2.02
C ILE A 24 -15.12 14.44 3.25
N ASN A 25 -14.13 15.32 3.35
CA ASN A 25 -13.96 16.20 4.51
C ASN A 25 -15.13 17.20 4.64
N ALA A 26 -15.56 17.80 3.53
CA ALA A 26 -16.70 18.70 3.48
C ALA A 26 -18.00 17.97 3.85
N ALA A 27 -18.24 16.79 3.28
CA ALA A 27 -19.40 15.97 3.61
C ALA A 27 -19.43 15.55 5.08
N LEU A 28 -18.30 15.18 5.67
CA LEU A 28 -18.22 14.81 7.09
C LEU A 28 -18.54 16.00 8.01
N LYS A 29 -18.19 17.23 7.62
CA LYS A 29 -18.59 18.44 8.35
C LYS A 29 -20.11 18.64 8.27
N ASP A 30 -20.68 18.55 7.08
CA ASP A 30 -22.13 18.71 6.88
C ASP A 30 -22.94 17.63 7.62
N ILE A 31 -22.47 16.38 7.61
CA ILE A 31 -23.09 15.27 8.35
C ILE A 31 -23.06 15.54 9.87
N LYS A 32 -21.94 16.07 10.39
CA LYS A 32 -21.85 16.48 11.80
C LYS A 32 -22.81 17.63 12.14
N ASN A 33 -23.10 18.50 11.18
CA ASN A 33 -24.06 19.60 11.32
C ASN A 33 -25.52 19.15 11.17
N GLY A 34 -25.79 17.84 10.99
CA GLY A 34 -27.13 17.28 10.92
C GLY A 34 -27.59 16.85 9.52
N MET A 35 -26.75 16.96 8.48
CA MET A 35 -27.10 16.48 7.14
C MET A 35 -27.23 14.95 7.11
N SER A 36 -28.24 14.43 6.40
CA SER A 36 -28.41 12.99 6.26
C SER A 36 -27.35 12.38 5.32
N LEU A 37 -27.01 11.10 5.56
CA LEU A 37 -26.09 10.36 4.69
C LEU A 37 -26.58 10.29 3.23
N ARG A 38 -27.90 10.32 3.01
CA ARG A 38 -28.51 10.26 1.67
C ARG A 38 -28.31 11.58 0.93
N GLU A 39 -28.54 12.70 1.59
CA GLU A 39 -28.29 14.03 1.02
C GLU A 39 -26.80 14.25 0.74
N ALA A 40 -25.93 13.84 1.67
CA ALA A 40 -24.48 13.91 1.47
C ALA A 40 -24.02 13.09 0.25
N THR A 41 -24.60 11.90 0.03
CA THR A 41 -24.32 11.05 -1.14
C THR A 41 -24.64 11.77 -2.44
N GLN A 42 -25.80 12.45 -2.50
CA GLN A 42 -26.23 13.18 -3.69
C GLN A 42 -25.38 14.44 -3.92
N LYS A 43 -25.05 15.17 -2.84
CA LYS A 43 -24.31 16.43 -2.90
C LYS A 43 -22.83 16.24 -3.28
N TYR A 44 -22.18 15.21 -2.71
CA TYR A 44 -20.72 15.02 -2.83
C TYR A 44 -20.33 13.87 -3.78
N ASN A 45 -21.30 13.15 -4.35
CA ASN A 45 -21.11 12.01 -5.26
C ASN A 45 -20.16 10.91 -4.71
N VAL A 46 -20.19 10.72 -3.39
CA VAL A 46 -19.44 9.68 -2.66
C VAL A 46 -20.44 8.61 -2.21
N PRO A 47 -20.14 7.30 -2.33
CA PRO A 47 -21.04 6.25 -1.90
C PRO A 47 -21.44 6.35 -0.43
N ARG A 48 -22.71 6.07 -0.13
CA ARG A 48 -23.26 6.04 1.23
C ARG A 48 -22.46 5.17 2.20
N SER A 49 -21.99 4.01 1.73
CA SER A 49 -21.16 3.09 2.52
C SER A 49 -19.85 3.73 2.96
N THR A 50 -19.23 4.56 2.10
CA THR A 50 -18.02 5.31 2.44
C THR A 50 -18.32 6.30 3.56
N PHE A 51 -19.40 7.08 3.46
CA PHE A 51 -19.77 8.00 4.55
C PHE A 51 -20.10 7.31 5.85
N TYR A 52 -20.83 6.19 5.80
CA TYR A 52 -21.11 5.38 6.99
C TYR A 52 -19.81 4.95 7.70
N CYS A 53 -18.88 4.35 6.95
CA CYS A 53 -17.60 3.91 7.52
C CYS A 53 -16.78 5.06 8.11
N LYS A 54 -16.70 6.20 7.42
CA LYS A 54 -15.95 7.36 7.90
C LYS A 54 -16.63 8.07 9.08
N SER A 55 -17.96 8.18 9.07
CA SER A 55 -18.74 8.80 10.15
C SER A 55 -18.72 7.97 11.43
N LYS A 56 -18.73 6.63 11.31
CA LYS A 56 -18.59 5.70 12.44
C LYS A 56 -17.14 5.42 12.83
N ASN A 57 -16.19 6.09 12.18
CA ASN A 57 -14.75 5.92 12.41
C ASN A 57 -14.26 4.46 12.32
N ILE A 58 -14.92 3.65 11.47
CA ILE A 58 -14.53 2.26 11.20
C ILE A 58 -13.16 2.21 10.52
N TYR A 59 -12.90 3.21 9.67
CA TYR A 59 -11.60 3.45 9.04
C TYR A 59 -11.24 4.93 9.16
N PRO A 60 -9.95 5.28 9.29
CA PRO A 60 -9.52 6.67 9.40
C PRO A 60 -9.99 7.50 8.20
N VAL A 61 -10.20 8.81 8.35
CA VAL A 61 -10.74 9.65 7.25
C VAL A 61 -9.84 9.64 6.02
N LYS A 62 -8.54 9.77 6.25
CA LYS A 62 -7.49 9.59 5.24
C LYS A 62 -6.99 8.15 5.31
N CYS A 63 -7.11 7.40 4.22
CA CYS A 63 -6.51 6.08 4.07
C CYS A 63 -5.83 6.01 2.72
N SER A 64 -4.63 5.45 2.65
CA SER A 64 -4.15 4.90 1.39
C SER A 64 -5.00 3.68 1.02
N LYS A 65 -5.23 3.46 -0.28
CA LYS A 65 -5.96 2.28 -0.75
C LYS A 65 -4.98 1.12 -0.82
N GLY A 66 -5.33 -0.01 -0.18
CA GLY A 66 -4.51 -1.22 -0.16
C GLY A 66 -3.79 -1.43 1.17
N SER A 67 -3.03 -2.52 1.25
CA SER A 67 -2.21 -2.82 2.42
C SER A 67 -1.15 -1.73 2.64
N PRO A 68 -0.77 -1.44 3.90
CA PRO A 68 0.35 -0.56 4.17
C PRO A 68 1.64 -1.11 3.54
N THR A 69 2.54 -0.21 3.15
CA THR A 69 3.88 -0.61 2.69
C THR A 69 4.68 -1.12 3.88
N ILE A 70 5.51 -2.16 3.67
CA ILE A 70 6.38 -2.71 4.73
C ILE A 70 7.45 -1.69 5.13
N LEU A 71 7.94 -0.93 4.15
CA LEU A 71 8.77 0.24 4.38
C LEU A 71 7.82 1.45 4.39
N THR A 72 7.42 1.91 5.57
CA THR A 72 6.61 3.14 5.67
C THR A 72 7.52 4.35 5.62
N LYS A 73 6.99 5.48 5.11
CA LYS A 73 7.68 6.78 5.17
C LYS A 73 7.86 7.27 6.60
N GLU A 74 7.00 6.81 7.50
CA GLU A 74 7.05 7.16 8.92
C GLU A 74 8.29 6.61 9.63
N GLU A 75 8.90 5.52 9.14
CA GLU A 75 10.06 4.89 9.78
C GLU A 75 11.42 5.40 9.27
N ASP A 76 11.47 6.48 8.47
CA ASP A 76 12.68 7.07 7.87
C ASP A 76 13.54 6.13 6.98
N ASN A 77 13.22 4.83 6.91
CA ASN A 77 14.03 3.81 6.25
C ASN A 77 14.12 4.01 4.73
N GLU A 78 13.00 4.32 4.06
CA GLU A 78 12.99 4.62 2.62
C GLU A 78 13.89 5.81 2.28
N ARG A 79 13.88 6.83 3.14
CA ARG A 79 14.70 8.03 2.98
C ARG A 79 16.18 7.70 3.16
N ARG A 80 16.55 6.97 4.22
CA ARG A 80 17.94 6.54 4.47
C ARG A 80 18.50 5.70 3.33
N ILE A 81 17.71 4.75 2.80
CA ILE A 81 18.13 3.93 1.65
C ILE A 81 18.36 4.82 0.43
N THR A 82 17.46 5.77 0.17
CA THR A 82 17.59 6.68 -0.98
C THR A 82 18.82 7.57 -0.85
N GLU A 83 19.05 8.17 0.32
CA GLU A 83 20.22 9.00 0.60
C GLU A 83 21.53 8.19 0.47
N TRP A 84 21.55 6.96 0.97
CA TRP A 84 22.69 6.05 0.83
C TRP A 84 22.99 5.70 -0.63
N ILE A 85 21.97 5.39 -1.44
CA ILE A 85 22.15 5.10 -2.87
C ILE A 85 22.76 6.30 -3.59
N ILE A 86 22.23 7.50 -3.36
CA ILE A 86 22.73 8.75 -3.97
C ILE A 86 24.19 8.99 -3.56
N TYR A 87 24.48 8.89 -2.26
CA TYR A 87 25.83 9.03 -1.72
C TYR A 87 26.85 8.08 -2.35
N CYS A 88 26.46 6.81 -2.55
CA CYS A 88 27.28 5.80 -3.20
C CYS A 88 27.51 6.11 -4.69
N CYS A 89 26.47 6.55 -5.40
CA CYS A 89 26.55 6.98 -6.80
C CYS A 89 27.49 8.19 -6.98
N ASP A 90 27.36 9.21 -6.13
CA ASP A 90 28.16 10.46 -6.21
C ASP A 90 29.67 10.21 -6.05
N ARG A 91 30.05 9.09 -5.42
CA ARG A 91 31.45 8.70 -5.24
C ARG A 91 31.96 7.68 -6.25
N GLY A 92 31.17 7.39 -7.28
CA GLY A 92 31.54 6.44 -8.33
C GLY A 92 31.38 4.96 -7.93
N PHE A 93 30.66 4.67 -6.85
CA PHE A 93 30.37 3.30 -6.37
C PHE A 93 28.86 3.05 -6.35
N PRO A 94 28.18 2.95 -7.50
CA PRO A 94 26.73 2.76 -7.53
C PRO A 94 26.31 1.44 -6.87
N VAL A 95 25.20 1.47 -6.13
CA VAL A 95 24.66 0.29 -5.43
C VAL A 95 24.04 -0.68 -6.43
N SER A 96 24.46 -1.95 -6.37
CA SER A 96 23.88 -3.01 -7.19
C SER A 96 22.53 -3.49 -6.63
N ARG A 97 21.70 -4.11 -7.49
CA ARG A 97 20.39 -4.64 -7.08
C ARG A 97 20.49 -5.59 -5.88
N ASN A 98 21.46 -6.51 -5.86
CA ASN A 98 21.58 -7.50 -4.80
C ASN A 98 21.95 -6.82 -3.47
N GLN A 99 22.91 -5.90 -3.48
CA GLN A 99 23.29 -5.11 -2.29
C GLN A 99 22.11 -4.31 -1.73
N LEU A 100 21.27 -3.75 -2.60
CA LEU A 100 20.06 -3.07 -2.19
C LEU A 100 19.06 -4.04 -1.52
N LEU A 101 18.83 -5.20 -2.14
CA LEU A 101 17.91 -6.20 -1.62
C LEU A 101 18.38 -6.77 -0.27
N ASP A 102 19.67 -7.04 -0.10
CA ASP A 102 20.26 -7.53 1.15
C ASP A 102 20.13 -6.48 2.27
N SER A 103 20.37 -5.21 1.92
CA SER A 103 20.21 -4.08 2.85
C SER A 103 18.76 -3.93 3.31
N VAL A 104 17.81 -3.95 2.37
CA VAL A 104 16.36 -3.89 2.67
C VAL A 104 15.91 -5.11 3.48
N LEU A 105 16.37 -6.30 3.12
CA LEU A 105 16.05 -7.53 3.85
C LEU A 105 16.56 -7.47 5.28
N SER A 106 17.77 -6.96 5.50
CA SER A 106 18.34 -6.76 6.85
C SER A 106 17.49 -5.78 7.67
N LEU A 107 17.07 -4.66 7.08
CA LEU A 107 16.21 -3.66 7.74
C LEU A 107 14.85 -4.25 8.15
N VAL A 108 14.20 -5.00 7.25
CA VAL A 108 12.90 -5.64 7.53
C VAL A 108 13.05 -6.78 8.54
N SER A 109 14.18 -7.51 8.51
CA SER A 109 14.43 -8.67 9.38
C SER A 109 14.76 -8.30 10.81
N ASN A 110 15.29 -7.10 11.06
CA ASN A 110 15.61 -6.61 12.41
C ASN A 110 14.37 -6.03 13.13
N ASN A 111 13.32 -5.63 12.39
CA ASN A 111 12.05 -5.14 12.92
C ASN A 111 11.04 -6.27 13.25
N LYS A 112 11.51 -7.46 13.64
CA LYS A 112 10.65 -8.62 13.95
C LYS A 112 9.88 -8.48 15.28
N SER A 113 9.06 -7.45 15.41
CA SER A 113 7.88 -7.48 16.29
C SER A 113 6.68 -8.03 15.50
N GLY A 114 6.70 -9.36 15.30
CA GLY A 114 5.51 -10.18 14.98
C GLY A 114 4.87 -10.05 13.59
N ARG A 115 5.14 -11.04 12.72
CA ARG A 115 4.15 -11.97 12.12
C ARG A 115 4.90 -13.06 11.33
N HIS A 116 4.62 -14.29 11.70
CA HIS A 116 5.35 -15.53 11.43
C HIS A 116 5.25 -16.05 9.98
N TRP A 117 5.89 -15.41 8.99
CA TRP A 117 5.84 -15.90 7.59
C TRP A 117 7.16 -15.92 6.79
N TYR A 118 8.30 -15.51 7.35
CA TYR A 118 9.61 -15.57 6.65
C TYR A 118 10.57 -16.67 7.11
N MET A 119 10.20 -17.48 8.11
CA MET A 119 11.09 -18.51 8.69
C MET A 119 11.25 -19.80 7.85
N LYS A 120 10.75 -19.84 6.61
CA LYS A 120 10.76 -21.08 5.79
C LYS A 120 11.42 -21.00 4.42
N VAL A 121 12.00 -19.87 4.01
CA VAL A 121 12.46 -19.71 2.60
C VAL A 121 13.96 -19.51 2.44
N SER A 122 14.75 -19.34 3.50
CA SER A 122 16.18 -18.97 3.32
C SER A 122 17.20 -19.87 4.02
N VAL A 123 16.78 -20.92 4.73
CA VAL A 123 17.73 -21.89 5.29
C VAL A 123 18.17 -22.93 4.24
N ASP A 124 17.38 -23.11 3.16
CA ASP A 124 17.66 -24.15 2.16
C ASP A 124 18.49 -23.65 0.95
N VAL A 125 18.72 -22.35 0.82
CA VAL A 125 19.39 -21.78 -0.38
C VAL A 125 20.88 -21.53 -0.16
N ILE A 126 21.35 -21.41 1.08
CA ILE A 126 22.76 -21.09 1.37
C ILE A 126 23.61 -22.33 1.71
N GLN A 127 23.00 -23.47 2.04
CA GLN A 127 23.74 -24.69 2.39
C GLN A 127 24.37 -25.42 1.17
N ASN A 128 23.98 -25.09 -0.07
CA ASN A 128 24.41 -25.84 -1.28
C ASN A 128 25.54 -25.18 -2.11
N CYS A 129 26.14 -24.08 -1.66
CA CYS A 129 27.29 -23.45 -2.35
C CYS A 129 28.64 -23.69 -1.64
N ALA A 130 28.69 -24.54 -0.60
CA ALA A 130 29.92 -24.84 0.15
C ALA A 130 30.37 -26.31 0.00
N SER A 131 30.03 -26.96 -1.11
CA SER A 131 30.41 -28.35 -1.38
C SER A 131 30.64 -28.57 -2.88
N GLU A 132 31.67 -27.93 -3.42
CA GLU A 132 32.57 -28.42 -4.48
C GLU A 132 33.68 -27.40 -4.72
#